data_AF-A0A7C9CHR0-F1
#
_entry.id   AF-A0A7C9CHR0-F1
#
_cell.length_a   1.000
_cell.length_b   1.000
_cell.length_c   1.000
_cell.angle_alpha   90.00
_cell.angle_beta   90.00
_cell.angle_gamma   90.00
#
_symmetry.space_group_name_H-M   'P 1'
#
loop_
_entity.id
_entity.type
_entity.pdbx_description
1 polymer ?
#
loop_
_entity_poly.entity_id
_entity_poly.type
_entity_poly.pdbx_seq_one_letter_code
_entity_poly.pdbx_strand_id
1 'polypeptide(L)'
;REREREREREREDMATVEVETRQARKRRRVVWDVAPFDLIQENQTQDVSERYITPPMRDDDREGHYVFSLGENLTPRYKILSKMGEGTFGRVLECLDHQTQEHVAVKIVRSNSRYRDAAMIEIDVLRHLAEHDRIGS
;
A
#
# COMPACT_ATOMS: atom_id res chain seq x y z
N ARG A 1 -19.44 5.99 40.92
CA ARG A 1 -17.97 6.01 41.16
C ARG A 1 -17.33 4.69 40.74
N GLU A 2 -17.74 3.54 41.29
CA GLU A 2 -17.15 2.24 40.93
C GLU A 2 -17.66 1.70 39.58
N ARG A 3 -18.98 1.72 39.36
CA ARG A 3 -19.63 1.32 38.10
C ARG A 3 -19.23 2.12 36.85
N GLU A 4 -18.64 3.30 37.03
CA GLU A 4 -18.24 4.19 35.94
C GLU A 4 -16.82 3.85 35.47
N ARG A 5 -15.95 3.50 36.43
CA ARG A 5 -14.60 2.98 36.18
C ARG A 5 -14.62 1.61 35.51
N GLU A 6 -15.63 0.79 35.83
CA GLU A 6 -15.83 -0.52 35.22
C GLU A 6 -16.18 -0.40 33.73
N ARG A 7 -17.06 0.56 33.38
CA ARG A 7 -17.42 0.86 31.99
C ARG A 7 -16.30 1.49 31.19
N GLU A 8 -15.45 2.30 31.81
CA GLU A 8 -14.25 2.84 31.17
C GLU A 8 -13.25 1.73 30.85
N ARG A 9 -13.01 0.80 31.79
CA ARG A 9 -12.19 -0.38 31.55
C ARG A 9 -12.75 -1.27 30.45
N GLU A 10 -14.06 -1.54 30.45
CA GLU A 10 -14.70 -2.32 29.39
C GLU A 10 -14.57 -1.65 28.00
N ARG A 11 -14.59 -0.32 27.95
CA ARG A 11 -14.37 0.44 26.69
C ARG A 11 -12.91 0.42 26.26
N GLU A 12 -11.98 0.55 27.20
CA GLU A 12 -10.54 0.43 26.94
C GLU A 12 -10.19 -0.99 26.48
N ASP A 13 -10.73 -2.01 27.14
CA ASP A 13 -10.55 -3.42 26.79
C ASP A 13 -11.21 -3.75 25.43
N MET A 14 -12.36 -3.17 25.11
CA MET A 14 -12.97 -3.34 23.79
C MET A 14 -12.18 -2.62 22.69
N ALA A 15 -11.62 -1.44 22.99
CA ALA A 15 -10.74 -0.72 22.06
C ALA A 15 -9.40 -1.45 21.85
N THR A 16 -8.83 -2.07 22.89
CA THR A 16 -7.63 -2.90 22.74
C THR A 16 -7.93 -4.18 21.97
N VAL A 17 -9.08 -4.82 22.19
CA VAL A 17 -9.52 -5.98 21.40
C VAL A 17 -9.78 -5.59 19.93
N GLU A 18 -10.33 -4.41 19.64
CA GLU A 18 -10.45 -3.88 18.27
C GLU A 18 -9.08 -3.59 17.62
N VAL A 19 -8.09 -3.15 18.42
CA VAL A 19 -6.72 -2.90 17.94
C VAL A 19 -5.95 -4.21 17.74
N GLU A 20 -6.12 -5.22 18.62
CA GLU A 20 -5.49 -6.55 18.53
C GLU A 20 -6.11 -7.41 17.43
N THR A 21 -7.42 -7.32 17.16
CA THR A 21 -8.06 -8.06 16.06
C THR A 21 -7.67 -7.56 14.67
N ARG A 22 -6.98 -6.41 14.58
CA ARG A 22 -6.27 -5.94 13.39
C ARG A 22 -4.85 -6.52 13.26
N GLN A 23 -4.54 -7.60 13.98
CA GLN A 23 -3.34 -8.40 13.75
C GLN A 23 -3.23 -8.75 12.27
N ALA A 24 -2.06 -8.46 11.71
CA ALA A 24 -1.74 -8.41 10.29
C ALA A 24 -1.98 -9.74 9.59
N ARG A 25 -3.23 -10.02 9.24
CA ARG A 25 -3.57 -11.08 8.28
C ARG A 25 -2.86 -10.74 6.98
N LYS A 26 -1.92 -11.62 6.57
CA LYS A 26 -1.24 -11.52 5.26
C LYS A 26 -2.30 -11.36 4.17
N ARG A 27 -2.35 -10.16 3.59
CA ARG A 27 -3.38 -9.77 2.62
C ARG A 27 -3.12 -10.52 1.32
N ARG A 28 -4.16 -11.10 0.72
CA ARG A 28 -4.09 -11.68 -0.63
C ARG A 28 -3.74 -10.55 -1.59
N ARG A 29 -2.59 -10.60 -2.26
CA ARG A 29 -2.23 -9.66 -3.33
C ARG A 29 -3.29 -9.80 -4.44
N VAL A 30 -3.99 -8.72 -4.75
CA VAL A 30 -4.94 -8.65 -5.87
C VAL A 30 -4.25 -8.06 -7.09
N VAL A 31 -4.88 -8.12 -8.26
CA VAL A 31 -4.33 -7.68 -9.56
C VAL A 31 -3.66 -6.30 -9.51
N TRP A 32 -4.21 -5.37 -8.72
CA TRP A 32 -3.68 -4.01 -8.54
C TRP A 32 -2.37 -3.91 -7.75
N ASP A 33 -1.98 -4.96 -7.03
CA ASP A 33 -0.75 -5.04 -6.21
C ASP A 33 0.35 -5.87 -6.88
N VAL A 34 0.11 -6.31 -8.12
CA VAL A 34 1.03 -7.13 -8.90
C VAL A 34 1.72 -6.25 -9.93
N ALA A 35 3.05 -6.30 -10.00
CA ALA A 35 3.77 -5.56 -11.02
C ALA A 35 3.41 -6.13 -12.41
N PRO A 36 3.26 -5.30 -13.46
CA PRO A 36 2.87 -5.77 -14.80
C PRO A 36 3.75 -6.90 -15.34
N PHE A 37 5.01 -6.98 -14.91
CA PHE A 37 5.95 -8.01 -15.32
C PHE A 37 5.60 -9.41 -14.78
N ASP A 38 4.96 -9.53 -13.61
CA ASP A 38 4.65 -10.84 -13.00
C ASP A 38 3.43 -11.52 -13.63
N LEU A 39 2.65 -10.83 -14.47
CA LEU A 39 1.52 -11.40 -15.19
C LEU A 39 1.86 -11.93 -16.58
N ILE A 40 3.13 -11.83 -17.00
CA ILE A 40 3.56 -12.35 -18.30
C ILE A 40 3.84 -13.85 -18.16
N GLN A 41 2.77 -14.63 -17.96
CA GLN A 41 2.74 -16.05 -18.29
C GLN A 41 1.41 -16.36 -18.99
N GLU A 42 1.53 -16.67 -20.29
CA GLU A 42 0.54 -17.25 -21.21
C GLU A 42 -0.58 -16.36 -21.80
N ASN A 43 -0.28 -15.82 -23.00
CA ASN A 43 -1.11 -15.91 -24.22
C ASN A 43 -2.55 -15.34 -24.27
N GLN A 44 -2.85 -14.18 -23.66
CA GLN A 44 -4.09 -13.43 -23.98
C GLN A 44 -3.83 -11.91 -24.11
N THR A 45 -3.81 -11.42 -25.34
CA THR A 45 -3.32 -10.09 -25.75
C THR A 45 -4.36 -8.97 -25.80
N GLN A 46 -5.58 -9.12 -25.25
CA GLN A 46 -6.64 -8.12 -25.50
C GLN A 46 -7.37 -7.52 -24.28
N ASP A 47 -7.13 -7.97 -23.05
CA ASP A 47 -7.85 -7.48 -21.85
C ASP A 47 -6.92 -7.06 -20.68
N VAL A 48 -5.67 -6.75 -21.00
CA VAL A 48 -4.66 -6.38 -19.99
C VAL A 48 -4.62 -4.86 -19.74
N SER A 49 -5.07 -4.05 -20.71
CA SER A 49 -4.91 -2.58 -20.69
C SER A 49 -5.84 -1.87 -19.70
N GLU A 50 -7.08 -2.35 -19.51
CA GLU A 50 -8.02 -1.76 -18.54
C GLU A 50 -7.66 -2.10 -17.09
N ARG A 51 -6.90 -3.17 -16.87
CA ARG A 51 -6.58 -3.72 -15.54
C ARG A 51 -5.33 -3.12 -14.90
N TYR A 52 -4.60 -2.27 -15.65
CA TYR A 52 -3.40 -1.57 -15.21
C TYR A 52 -3.51 -0.08 -15.53
N ILE A 53 -4.51 0.57 -14.96
CA ILE A 53 -4.58 2.03 -14.99
C ILE A 53 -3.42 2.53 -14.12
N THR A 54 -2.35 2.95 -14.79
CA THR A 54 -1.25 3.67 -14.14
C THR A 54 -1.82 4.90 -13.43
N PRO A 55 -1.18 5.37 -12.36
CA PRO A 55 -1.52 6.65 -11.80
C PRO A 55 -1.62 7.73 -12.87
N PRO A 56 -2.50 8.74 -12.69
CA PRO A 56 -2.65 9.82 -13.64
C PRO A 56 -1.28 10.32 -14.09
N MET A 57 -1.05 10.32 -15.41
CA MET A 57 0.23 10.68 -15.98
C MET A 57 0.46 12.17 -15.71
N ARG A 58 1.51 12.47 -14.96
CA ARG A 58 1.90 13.82 -14.58
C ARG A 58 3.38 13.99 -14.80
N ASP A 59 3.75 15.24 -15.06
CA ASP A 59 5.15 15.61 -15.00
C ASP A 59 5.63 15.45 -13.55
N ASP A 60 6.68 14.68 -13.38
CA ASP A 60 7.41 14.60 -12.11
C ASP A 60 8.07 15.95 -11.80
N ASP A 61 8.41 16.17 -10.54
CA ASP A 61 9.22 17.34 -10.18
C ASP A 61 10.67 17.21 -10.72
N ARG A 62 11.46 18.28 -10.55
CA ARG A 62 12.86 18.33 -11.02
C ARG A 62 13.75 17.23 -10.46
N GLU A 63 13.36 16.64 -9.33
CA GLU A 63 14.09 15.55 -8.67
C GLU A 63 13.51 14.17 -8.99
N GLY A 64 12.51 14.10 -9.87
CA GLY A 64 11.84 12.87 -10.30
C GLY A 64 10.80 12.35 -9.32
N HIS A 65 10.32 13.15 -8.36
CA HIS A 65 9.20 12.71 -7.53
C HIS A 65 7.86 12.91 -8.21
N TYR A 66 6.97 11.96 -7.96
CA TYR A 66 5.57 12.05 -8.32
C TYR A 66 4.88 13.24 -7.64
N VAL A 67 4.24 14.09 -8.45
CA VAL A 67 3.45 15.23 -8.02
C VAL A 67 2.00 14.78 -7.76
N PHE A 68 1.52 15.00 -6.54
CA PHE A 68 0.19 14.60 -6.10
C PHE A 68 -0.56 15.73 -5.38
N SER A 69 -1.88 15.57 -5.25
CA SER A 69 -2.82 16.42 -4.52
C SER A 69 -3.59 15.59 -3.49
N LEU A 70 -3.79 16.13 -2.29
CA LEU A 70 -4.58 15.43 -1.28
C LEU A 70 -6.04 15.26 -1.73
N GLY A 71 -6.61 14.10 -1.46
CA GLY A 71 -8.00 13.75 -1.81
C GLY A 71 -8.18 13.19 -3.22
N GLU A 72 -7.14 13.16 -4.06
CA GLU A 72 -7.22 12.57 -5.39
C GLU A 72 -7.02 11.05 -5.37
N ASN A 73 -7.38 10.41 -6.48
CA ASN A 73 -7.16 8.98 -6.67
C ASN A 73 -5.79 8.74 -7.32
N LEU A 74 -4.92 8.02 -6.62
CA LEU A 74 -3.64 7.54 -7.16
C LEU A 74 -3.88 6.44 -8.21
N THR A 75 -4.85 5.56 -7.97
CA THR A 75 -5.40 4.60 -8.94
C THR A 75 -6.90 4.50 -8.66
N PRO A 76 -7.72 3.79 -9.46
CA PRO A 76 -9.14 3.57 -9.12
C PRO A 76 -9.36 2.96 -7.72
N ARG A 77 -8.35 2.28 -7.16
CA ARG A 77 -8.40 1.65 -5.84
C ARG A 77 -7.93 2.55 -4.70
N TYR A 78 -6.88 3.35 -4.91
CA TYR A 78 -6.21 4.05 -3.82
C TYR A 78 -6.46 5.55 -3.87
N LYS A 79 -7.07 6.10 -2.81
CA LYS A 79 -7.28 7.54 -2.63
C LYS A 79 -6.25 8.12 -1.67
N ILE A 80 -5.58 9.19 -2.06
CA ILE A 80 -4.55 9.86 -1.27
C ILE A 80 -5.20 10.65 -0.13
N LEU A 81 -4.83 10.35 1.12
CA LEU A 81 -5.31 11.05 2.31
C LEU A 81 -4.29 12.04 2.83
N SER A 82 -3.04 11.59 3.02
CA SER A 82 -1.98 12.40 3.61
C SER A 82 -0.60 11.97 3.11
N LYS A 83 0.43 12.79 3.35
CA LYS A 83 1.83 12.41 3.13
C LYS A 83 2.40 11.90 4.45
N MET A 84 2.82 10.63 4.48
CA MET A 84 3.46 10.03 5.65
C MET A 84 4.95 10.35 5.73
N GLY A 85 5.64 10.41 4.58
CA GLY A 85 7.09 10.62 4.56
C GLY A 85 7.67 10.95 3.20
N GLU A 86 8.91 11.43 3.21
CA GLU A 86 9.71 11.70 2.01
C GLU A 86 11.19 11.45 2.32
N GLY A 87 11.90 10.95 1.31
CA GLY A 87 13.34 10.76 1.39
C GLY A 87 13.95 10.52 0.02
N THR A 88 15.20 10.08 0.02
CA THR A 88 16.00 9.86 -1.20
C THR A 88 15.29 8.91 -2.18
N PHE A 89 14.65 7.87 -1.68
CA PHE A 89 14.00 6.84 -2.50
C PHE A 89 12.65 7.28 -3.09
N GLY A 90 12.01 8.33 -2.55
CA GLY A 90 10.69 8.75 -3.00
C GLY A 90 9.80 9.32 -1.88
N ARG A 91 8.48 9.12 -2.01
CA ARG A 91 7.48 9.58 -1.05
C ARG A 91 6.64 8.41 -0.56
N VAL A 92 6.16 8.48 0.68
CA VAL A 92 5.20 7.53 1.24
C VAL A 92 3.92 8.28 1.55
N LEU A 93 2.82 7.81 0.98
CA LEU A 93 1.49 8.40 1.15
C LEU A 93 0.62 7.49 1.99
N GLU A 94 -0.20 8.09 2.84
CA GLU A 94 -1.33 7.41 3.45
C GLU A 94 -2.47 7.42 2.44
N CYS A 95 -2.98 6.24 2.09
CA CYS A 95 -4.08 6.09 1.15
C CYS A 95 -5.23 5.29 1.79
N LEU A 96 -6.45 5.61 1.39
CA LEU A 96 -7.61 4.74 1.59
C LEU A 96 -7.66 3.72 0.46
N ASP A 97 -7.62 2.44 0.80
CA ASP A 97 -7.91 1.34 -0.11
C ASP A 97 -9.43 1.18 -0.24
N HIS A 98 -10.00 1.58 -1.39
CA HIS A 98 -11.44 1.50 -1.61
C HIS A 98 -11.98 0.05 -1.64
N GLN A 99 -11.13 -0.95 -1.88
CA GLN A 99 -11.59 -2.35 -1.92
C GLN A 99 -11.76 -2.94 -0.53
N THR A 100 -10.84 -2.65 0.38
CA THR A 100 -10.86 -3.20 1.74
C THR A 100 -11.37 -2.21 2.78
N GLN A 101 -11.51 -0.94 2.42
CA GLN A 101 -11.83 0.17 3.33
C GLN A 101 -10.78 0.34 4.45
N GLU A 102 -9.51 0.07 4.15
CA GLU A 102 -8.41 0.16 5.12
C GLU A 102 -7.43 1.27 4.74
N HIS A 103 -6.79 1.86 5.75
CA HIS A 103 -5.68 2.80 5.54
C HIS A 103 -4.41 2.02 5.24
N VAL A 104 -3.72 2.40 4.16
CA VAL A 104 -2.50 1.74 3.69
C VAL A 104 -1.40 2.77 3.45
N ALA A 105 -0.15 2.34 3.61
CA ALA A 105 1.01 3.12 3.20
C ALA A 105 1.39 2.75 1.75
N VAL A 106 1.39 3.73 0.84
CA VAL A 106 1.83 3.56 -0.55
C VAL A 106 3.15 4.26 -0.77
N LYS A 107 4.20 3.48 -1.06
CA LYS A 107 5.53 3.99 -1.40
C LYS A 107 5.62 4.28 -2.90
N ILE A 108 5.83 5.54 -3.25
CA ILE A 108 6.01 6.00 -4.63
C ILE A 108 7.49 6.27 -4.86
N VAL A 109 8.10 5.46 -5.73
CA VAL A 109 9.52 5.54 -6.09
C VAL A 109 9.72 6.59 -7.17
N ARG A 110 10.78 7.41 -7.03
CA ARG A 110 11.12 8.46 -8.02
C ARG A 110 11.35 7.85 -9.41
N SER A 111 11.17 8.65 -10.47
CA SER A 111 11.40 8.26 -11.86
C SER A 111 12.89 8.21 -12.26
N ASN A 112 13.71 7.57 -11.42
CA ASN A 112 15.13 7.35 -11.65
C ASN A 112 15.44 5.85 -11.76
N SER A 113 16.18 5.44 -12.79
CA SER A 113 16.52 4.03 -13.03
C SER A 113 17.19 3.36 -11.83
N ARG A 114 18.14 4.03 -11.16
CA ARG A 114 18.84 3.47 -9.99
C ARG A 114 17.90 3.19 -8.83
N TYR A 115 16.92 4.05 -8.59
CA TYR A 115 15.94 3.84 -7.52
C TYR A 115 14.89 2.79 -7.91
N ARG A 116 14.56 2.67 -9.19
CA ARG A 116 13.70 1.60 -9.70
C ARG A 116 14.36 0.23 -9.53
N ASP A 117 15.63 0.10 -9.90
CA ASP A 117 16.39 -1.14 -9.73
C ASP A 117 16.46 -1.54 -8.24
N ALA A 118 16.73 -0.57 -7.36
CA ALA A 118 16.70 -0.80 -5.92
C ALA A 118 15.33 -1.23 -5.40
N ALA A 119 14.24 -0.66 -5.94
CA ALA A 119 12.88 -1.04 -5.57
C ALA A 119 12.52 -2.46 -6.02
N MET A 120 13.02 -2.92 -7.16
CA MET A 120 12.85 -4.30 -7.60
C MET A 120 13.52 -5.28 -6.62
N ILE A 121 14.73 -4.96 -6.16
CA ILE A 121 15.42 -5.76 -5.13
C ILE A 121 14.61 -5.78 -3.83
N GLU A 122 14.06 -4.65 -3.40
CA GLU A 122 13.19 -4.58 -2.20
C GLU A 122 11.96 -5.47 -2.35
N ILE A 123 11.29 -5.43 -3.51
CA ILE A 123 10.15 -6.30 -3.82
C ILE A 123 10.55 -7.78 -3.77
N ASP A 124 11.69 -8.14 -4.35
CA ASP A 124 12.18 -9.52 -4.36
C ASP A 124 12.47 -10.00 -2.95
N VAL A 125 13.16 -9.21 -2.13
CA VAL A 125 13.41 -9.55 -0.72
C VAL A 125 12.09 -9.72 0.03
N LEU A 126 11.12 -8.82 -0.14
CA LEU A 126 9.82 -8.91 0.50
C LEU A 126 9.02 -10.15 0.05
N ARG A 127 9.16 -10.59 -1.21
CA ARG A 127 8.56 -11.83 -1.72
C ARG A 127 9.16 -13.05 -1.04
N HIS A 128 10.49 -13.16 -1.04
CA HIS A 128 11.18 -14.27 -0.39
C HIS A 128 10.82 -14.33 1.10
N LEU A 129 10.81 -13.20 1.80
CA LEU A 129 10.38 -13.15 3.20
C LEU A 129 8.93 -13.60 3.36
N ALA A 130 8.02 -13.14 2.51
CA ALA A 130 6.61 -13.53 2.60
C ALA A 130 6.37 -15.03 2.40
N GLU A 131 7.13 -15.68 1.51
CA GLU A 131 7.08 -17.12 1.22
C GLU A 131 7.65 -17.99 2.35
N HIS A 132 8.74 -17.53 2.97
CA HIS A 132 9.44 -18.27 4.03
C HIS A 132 8.89 -18.00 5.43
N ASP A 133 8.09 -16.96 5.60
CA ASP A 133 7.47 -16.62 6.87
C ASP A 133 6.18 -17.43 7.11
N ARG A 134 6.33 -18.71 7.50
CA ARG A 134 5.22 -19.58 7.92
C ARG A 134 4.75 -19.32 9.36
N ILE A 135 5.40 -18.40 10.08
CA ILE A 135 5.22 -18.16 11.52
C ILE A 135 4.97 -16.67 11.73
N GLY A 136 3.81 -16.20 11.29
CA GLY A 136 3.29 -14.90 11.71
C GLY A 136 2.35 -15.13 12.89
N SER A 137 2.88 -15.00 14.11
CA SER A 137 2.09 -14.85 15.35
C SER A 137 1.36 -13.50 15.38
#